data_AF-A0A835XVH8-F1
#
_entry.id   AF-A0A835XVH8-F1
#
_cell.length_a   1.000
_cell.length_b   1.000
_cell.length_c   1.000
_cell.angle_alpha   90.00
_cell.angle_beta   90.00
_cell.angle_gamma   90.00
#
_symmetry.space_group_name_H-M   'P 1'
#
loop_
_entity.id
_entity.type
_entity.pdbx_description
1 polymer ?
#
loop_
_entity_poly.entity_id
_entity_poly.type
_entity_poly.pdbx_seq_one_letter_code
_entity_poly.pdbx_strand_id
1 'polypeptide(L)'
;MLIPKKNRKDVYKYLFKEGVLQAEKDFNLKEHPEIPGVPNLQVIKLMQSFKSKELVTERFSWRHYYWFLTNKGIDYLREYLNLPTEIVPATLKKSNRPLERGPPMRGDRPPRREGGFGGPREGGFGGREGYRGAREGGGFGRGADKAGAPGDYQPRFGGAGRGAAPQ
;
A
#
# COMPACT_ATOMS: atom_id res chain seq x y z
N MET A 1 -15.26 -19.75 20.41
CA MET A 1 -14.48 -20.95 20.06
C MET A 1 -13.70 -21.40 21.30
N LEU A 2 -13.71 -22.70 21.60
CA LEU A 2 -12.86 -23.26 22.66
C LEU A 2 -11.43 -23.40 22.13
N ILE A 3 -10.50 -22.70 22.77
CA ILE A 3 -9.08 -22.64 22.36
C ILE A 3 -8.22 -22.89 23.59
N PRO A 4 -7.25 -23.82 23.54
CA PRO A 4 -6.36 -24.10 24.65
C PRO A 4 -5.69 -22.83 25.19
N LYS A 5 -5.53 -22.74 26.52
CA LYS A 5 -4.91 -21.57 27.16
C LYS A 5 -3.46 -21.35 26.70
N LYS A 6 -2.73 -22.43 26.38
CA LYS A 6 -1.35 -22.37 25.86
C LYS A 6 -1.31 -21.59 24.54
N ASN A 7 -1.98 -22.12 23.51
CA ASN A 7 -2.08 -21.51 22.19
C ASN A 7 -2.58 -20.05 22.24
N ARG A 8 -3.57 -19.78 23.09
CA ARG A 8 -4.07 -18.40 23.29
C ARG A 8 -2.98 -17.46 23.81
N LYS A 9 -2.24 -17.88 24.84
CA LYS A 9 -1.13 -17.08 25.38
C LYS A 9 -0.03 -16.87 24.35
N ASP A 10 0.25 -17.85 23.51
CA ASP A 10 1.30 -17.75 22.50
C ASP A 10 0.93 -16.74 21.41
N VAL A 11 -0.34 -16.75 20.95
CA VAL A 11 -0.86 -15.73 20.03
C VAL A 11 -0.81 -14.33 20.65
N TYR A 12 -1.15 -14.21 21.94
CA TYR A 12 -1.16 -12.91 22.63
C TYR A 12 0.25 -12.34 22.80
N LYS A 13 1.22 -13.18 23.14
CA LYS A 13 2.63 -12.79 23.23
C LYS A 13 3.15 -12.31 21.88
N TYR A 14 2.85 -13.04 20.81
CA TYR A 14 3.26 -12.67 19.46
C TYR A 14 2.65 -11.33 19.04
N LEU A 15 1.32 -11.19 19.19
CA LEU A 15 0.60 -9.96 18.87
C LEU A 15 1.10 -8.75 19.68
N PHE A 16 1.44 -8.93 20.96
CA PHE A 16 1.97 -7.85 21.80
C PHE A 16 3.41 -7.48 21.42
N LYS A 17 4.24 -8.46 21.04
CA LYS A 17 5.62 -8.22 20.65
C LYS A 17 5.70 -7.40 19.36
N GLU A 18 5.02 -7.85 18.32
CA GLU A 18 5.09 -7.22 16.99
C GLU A 18 4.10 -6.04 16.87
N GLY A 19 2.94 -6.10 17.53
CA GLY A 19 1.88 -5.10 17.44
C GLY A 19 1.00 -5.22 16.19
N VAL A 20 1.33 -6.16 15.29
CA VAL A 20 0.61 -6.48 14.05
C VAL A 20 0.58 -8.00 13.90
N LEU A 21 -0.50 -8.52 13.31
CA LEU A 21 -0.60 -9.93 12.94
C LEU A 21 -1.27 -10.05 11.58
N GLN A 22 -0.79 -10.95 10.75
CA GLN A 22 -1.38 -11.27 9.45
C GLN A 22 -1.77 -12.74 9.41
N ALA A 23 -2.85 -13.10 8.73
CA ALA A 23 -3.16 -14.50 8.43
C ALA A 23 -3.86 -14.65 7.09
N GLU A 24 -3.51 -15.68 6.33
CA GLU A 24 -4.31 -16.10 5.18
C GLU A 24 -5.66 -16.66 5.64
N LYS A 25 -6.73 -16.37 4.89
CA LYS A 25 -8.06 -16.98 5.06
C LYS A 25 -8.04 -18.42 4.51
N ASP A 26 -7.27 -19.26 5.18
CA ASP A 26 -7.29 -20.70 5.07
C ASP A 26 -7.48 -21.31 6.47
N PHE A 27 -8.63 -21.94 6.67
CA PHE A 27 -9.00 -22.52 7.96
C PHE A 27 -8.38 -23.89 8.22
N ASN A 28 -7.86 -24.55 7.18
CA ASN A 28 -7.35 -25.92 7.27
C ASN A 28 -5.83 -25.97 7.46
N LEU A 29 -5.16 -24.81 7.37
CA LEU A 29 -3.73 -24.70 7.60
C LEU A 29 -3.39 -25.15 9.03
N LYS A 30 -2.58 -26.21 9.13
CA LYS A 30 -2.24 -26.88 10.39
C LYS A 30 -1.52 -25.95 11.37
N GLU A 31 -0.67 -25.06 10.87
CA GLU A 31 0.14 -24.14 11.66
C GLU A 31 0.22 -22.78 10.97
N HIS A 32 0.20 -21.73 11.78
CA HIS A 32 0.39 -20.36 11.31
C HIS A 32 1.90 -20.08 11.10
N PRO A 33 2.33 -19.47 9.97
CA PRO A 33 3.75 -19.29 9.65
C PRO A 33 4.55 -18.53 10.71
N GLU A 34 3.95 -17.54 11.39
CA GLU A 34 4.63 -16.73 12.40
C GLU A 34 4.54 -17.31 13.82
N ILE A 35 3.60 -18.23 14.06
CA ILE A 35 3.28 -18.76 15.39
C ILE A 35 3.33 -20.30 15.31
N PRO A 36 4.50 -20.91 15.56
CA PRO A 36 4.67 -22.34 15.43
C PRO A 36 3.77 -23.09 16.42
N GLY A 37 3.19 -24.21 15.98
CA GLY A 37 2.33 -25.06 16.82
C GLY A 37 0.91 -24.54 17.09
N VAL A 38 0.51 -23.37 16.55
CA VAL A 38 -0.87 -22.88 16.65
C VAL A 38 -1.59 -22.99 15.30
N PRO A 39 -2.74 -23.69 15.23
CA PRO A 39 -3.54 -23.76 14.01
C PRO A 39 -4.08 -22.40 13.57
N ASN A 40 -4.07 -22.15 12.26
CA ASN A 40 -4.47 -20.86 11.70
C ASN A 40 -5.93 -20.51 12.02
N LEU A 41 -6.82 -21.50 12.06
CA LEU A 41 -8.20 -21.29 12.45
C LEU A 41 -8.34 -20.74 13.89
N GLN A 42 -7.48 -21.17 14.83
CA GLN A 42 -7.51 -20.63 16.19
C GLN A 42 -7.09 -19.17 16.20
N VAL A 43 -6.07 -18.80 15.40
CA VAL A 43 -5.61 -17.41 15.25
C VAL A 43 -6.73 -16.53 14.70
N ILE A 44 -7.35 -16.92 13.58
CA ILE A 44 -8.44 -16.16 12.95
C ILE A 44 -9.60 -15.96 13.92
N LYS A 45 -10.01 -17.01 14.65
CA LYS A 45 -11.14 -16.93 15.58
C LYS A 45 -10.81 -16.14 16.86
N LEU A 46 -9.57 -16.16 17.33
CA LEU A 46 -9.12 -15.26 18.41
C LEU A 46 -9.15 -13.81 17.94
N MET A 47 -8.60 -13.51 16.77
CA MET A 47 -8.57 -12.14 16.25
C MET A 47 -9.98 -11.61 15.95
N GLN A 48 -10.90 -12.46 15.47
CA GLN A 48 -12.31 -12.11 15.32
C GLN A 48 -12.93 -11.68 16.66
N SER A 49 -12.60 -12.37 17.76
CA SER A 49 -13.08 -12.02 19.11
C SER A 49 -12.45 -10.75 19.67
N PHE A 50 -11.25 -10.40 19.21
CA PHE A 50 -10.55 -9.17 19.60
C PHE A 50 -11.11 -7.96 18.85
N LYS A 51 -11.41 -8.13 17.57
CA LYS A 51 -12.09 -7.12 16.74
C LYS A 51 -13.45 -6.75 17.32
N SER A 52 -14.26 -7.73 17.73
CA SER A 52 -15.58 -7.45 18.32
C SER A 52 -15.51 -6.68 19.65
N LYS A 53 -14.34 -6.67 20.30
CA LYS A 53 -14.07 -5.92 21.55
C LYS A 53 -13.28 -4.63 21.30
N GLU A 54 -13.08 -4.24 20.04
CA GLU A 54 -12.31 -3.05 19.64
C GLU A 54 -10.84 -3.05 20.10
N LEU A 55 -10.30 -4.21 20.47
CA LEU A 55 -8.89 -4.34 20.88
C LEU A 55 -7.94 -4.30 19.67
N VAL A 56 -8.48 -4.60 18.49
CA VAL A 56 -7.73 -4.74 17.24
C VAL A 56 -8.57 -4.16 16.11
N THR A 57 -7.93 -3.45 15.18
CA THR A 57 -8.55 -3.08 13.90
C THR A 57 -8.21 -4.13 12.85
N GLU A 58 -9.17 -4.47 12.00
CA GLU A 58 -9.01 -5.47 10.95
C GLU A 58 -9.13 -4.84 9.57
N ARG A 59 -8.20 -5.18 8.68
CA ARG A 59 -8.29 -4.93 7.26
C ARG A 59 -8.24 -6.27 6.53
N PHE A 60 -9.26 -6.57 5.73
CA PHE A 60 -9.28 -7.78 4.91
C PHE A 60 -8.98 -7.41 3.45
N SER A 61 -7.99 -8.07 2.85
CA SER A 61 -7.53 -7.77 1.49
C SER A 61 -6.89 -9.01 0.87
N TRP A 62 -7.23 -9.35 -0.38
CA TRP A 62 -6.61 -10.47 -1.12
C TRP A 62 -6.63 -11.81 -0.37
N ARG A 63 -7.75 -12.15 0.28
CA ARG A 63 -7.86 -13.34 1.16
C ARG A 63 -6.91 -13.34 2.37
N HIS A 64 -6.28 -12.22 2.71
CA HIS A 64 -5.51 -12.06 3.93
C HIS A 64 -6.22 -11.15 4.92
N TYR A 65 -6.16 -11.54 6.19
CA TYR A 65 -6.50 -10.71 7.32
C TYR A 65 -5.25 -9.98 7.80
N TYR A 66 -5.39 -8.67 7.98
CA TYR A 66 -4.39 -7.81 8.59
C TYR A 66 -5.00 -7.21 9.85
N TRP A 67 -4.33 -7.41 10.97
CA TRP A 67 -4.78 -6.94 12.27
C TRP A 67 -3.77 -5.98 12.88
N PHE A 68 -4.24 -4.83 13.32
CA PHE A 68 -3.43 -3.82 14.00
C PHE A 68 -3.92 -3.66 15.43
N LEU A 69 -3.00 -3.72 16.38
CA LEU A 69 -3.32 -3.57 17.79
C LEU A 69 -3.67 -2.11 18.12
N THR A 70 -4.79 -1.88 18.81
CA THR A 70 -5.19 -0.53 19.27
C THR A 70 -4.64 -0.25 20.67
N ASN A 71 -4.66 1.01 21.11
CA ASN A 71 -4.27 1.39 22.47
C ASN A 71 -5.05 0.60 23.54
N LYS A 72 -6.37 0.45 23.37
CA LYS A 72 -7.21 -0.38 24.26
C LYS A 72 -6.74 -1.85 24.28
N GLY A 73 -6.36 -2.38 23.11
CA GLY A 73 -5.81 -3.73 22.98
C GLY A 73 -4.47 -3.93 23.69
N ILE A 74 -3.61 -2.92 23.68
CA ILE A 74 -2.33 -2.92 24.39
C ILE A 74 -2.56 -3.09 25.89
N ASP A 75 -3.47 -2.29 26.47
CA ASP A 75 -3.75 -2.33 27.90
C ASP A 75 -4.38 -3.67 28.32
N TYR A 76 -5.33 -4.18 27.52
CA TYR A 76 -5.90 -5.52 27.75
C TYR A 76 -4.85 -6.63 27.74
N LEU A 77 -3.91 -6.60 26.78
CA LEU A 77 -2.86 -7.61 26.68
C LEU A 77 -1.84 -7.49 27.83
N ARG A 78 -1.57 -6.28 28.31
CA ARG A 78 -0.72 -6.07 29.50
C ARG A 78 -1.32 -6.69 30.74
N GLU A 79 -2.60 -6.42 31.01
CA GLU A 79 -3.33 -7.00 32.14
C GLU A 79 -3.40 -8.53 32.03
N TYR A 80 -3.68 -9.06 30.83
CA TYR A 80 -3.81 -10.50 30.65
C TYR A 80 -2.47 -11.26 30.79
N LEU A 81 -1.37 -10.67 30.30
CA LEU A 81 -0.04 -11.28 30.33
C LEU A 81 0.75 -10.93 31.61
N ASN A 82 0.24 -10.03 32.45
CA ASN A 82 0.90 -9.49 33.64
C ASN A 82 2.28 -8.89 33.33
N LEU A 83 2.36 -8.10 32.26
CA LEU A 83 3.58 -7.43 31.83
C LEU A 83 3.68 -6.03 32.46
N PRO A 84 4.88 -5.56 32.85
CA PRO A 84 5.06 -4.18 33.32
C PRO A 84 4.78 -3.17 32.20
N THR A 85 4.39 -1.95 32.58
CA THR A 85 3.97 -0.87 31.67
C THR A 85 5.07 -0.42 30.69
N GLU A 86 6.33 -0.69 31.02
CA GLU A 86 7.50 -0.35 30.22
C GLU A 86 7.59 -1.13 28.90
N ILE A 87 7.00 -2.33 28.83
CA ILE A 87 7.08 -3.13 27.61
C ILE A 87 6.01 -2.61 26.65
N VAL A 88 6.50 -2.10 25.52
CA VAL A 88 5.68 -1.50 24.47
C VAL A 88 5.83 -2.32 23.19
N PRO A 89 4.75 -2.53 22.41
CA PRO A 89 4.83 -3.23 21.12
C PRO A 89 5.85 -2.57 20.17
N ALA A 90 6.41 -3.37 19.27
CA ALA A 90 7.41 -2.91 18.30
C ALA A 90 6.95 -1.71 17.47
N THR A 91 5.65 -1.60 17.18
CA THR A 91 5.05 -0.47 16.45
C THR A 91 5.26 0.89 17.11
N LEU A 92 5.38 0.95 18.44
CA LEU A 92 5.57 2.19 19.18
C LEU A 92 7.03 2.43 19.61
N LYS A 93 7.90 1.42 19.46
CA LYS A 93 9.32 1.59 19.75
C LYS A 93 9.89 2.57 18.73
N LYS A 94 10.45 3.67 19.22
CA LYS A 94 11.08 4.70 18.38
C LYS A 94 12.19 4.03 17.55
N SER A 95 11.97 3.92 16.25
CA SER A 95 12.97 3.38 15.34
C SER A 95 14.18 4.30 15.35
N ASN A 96 15.32 3.80 15.82
CA ASN A 96 16.60 4.51 15.76
C ASN A 96 17.27 4.33 14.38
N ARG A 97 16.52 3.91 13.36
CA ARG A 97 17.03 3.89 11.99
C ARG A 97 17.39 5.34 11.65
N PRO A 98 18.66 5.64 11.35
CA PRO A 98 18.97 6.93 10.76
C PRO A 98 18.11 7.02 9.52
N LEU A 99 17.26 8.05 9.44
CA LEU A 99 16.76 8.51 8.16
C LEU A 99 18.02 8.64 7.32
N GLU A 100 18.22 7.74 6.34
CA GLU A 100 19.09 8.05 5.23
C GLU A 100 18.46 9.30 4.62
N ARG A 101 18.96 10.44 5.08
CA ARG A 101 18.94 11.69 4.37
C ARG A 101 19.42 11.28 2.99
N GLY A 102 18.50 11.22 2.03
CA GLY A 102 18.82 10.94 0.64
C GLY A 102 20.00 11.78 0.22
N PRO A 103 20.74 11.37 -0.83
CA PRO A 103 22.01 11.96 -1.21
C PRO A 103 21.94 13.48 -1.09
N PRO A 104 22.89 14.13 -0.40
CA PRO A 104 22.85 15.58 -0.28
C PRO A 104 22.70 16.11 -1.69
N MET A 105 21.67 16.94 -1.88
CA MET A 105 21.48 17.77 -3.05
C MET A 105 22.66 18.77 -3.08
N ARG A 106 23.87 18.26 -3.34
CA ARG A 106 25.06 19.03 -3.67
C ARG A 106 25.04 19.11 -5.18
N GLY A 107 24.69 20.29 -5.66
CA GLY A 107 24.69 20.59 -7.07
C GLY A 107 26.05 20.31 -7.69
N ASP A 108 26.07 19.37 -8.62
CA ASP A 108 27.01 19.35 -9.74
C ASP A 108 26.61 20.45 -10.72
N ARG A 109 26.71 21.70 -10.28
CA ARG A 109 26.82 22.83 -11.18
C ARG A 109 28.32 22.97 -11.44
N PRO A 110 28.83 22.57 -12.62
CA PRO A 110 30.24 22.75 -12.92
C PRO A 110 30.57 24.24 -12.84
N PRO A 111 31.74 24.62 -12.30
CA PRO A 111 32.10 26.02 -12.18
C PRO A 111 32.13 26.62 -13.59
N ARG A 112 31.32 27.66 -13.78
CA ARG A 112 31.35 28.47 -14.99
C ARG A 112 32.73 29.12 -15.07
N ARG A 113 33.64 28.49 -15.82
CA ARG A 113 34.95 29.06 -16.14
C ARG A 113 34.73 30.21 -17.11
N GLU A 114 34.98 31.40 -16.61
CA GLU A 114 35.09 32.64 -17.36
C GLU A 114 36.36 32.59 -18.23
N GLY A 115 36.19 32.88 -19.53
CA GLY A 115 37.26 33.33 -20.42
C GLY A 115 37.98 32.27 -21.29
N GLY A 116 37.93 32.46 -22.62
CA GLY A 116 39.08 32.18 -23.50
C GLY A 116 38.85 31.32 -24.74
N PHE A 117 38.51 31.99 -25.86
CA PHE A 117 39.04 31.78 -27.23
C PHE A 117 39.25 30.37 -27.82
N GLY A 118 38.52 30.08 -28.92
CA GLY A 118 39.16 29.60 -30.16
C GLY A 118 38.86 28.19 -30.69
N GLY A 119 38.02 28.08 -31.73
CA GLY A 119 38.30 27.18 -32.87
C GLY A 119 37.25 26.09 -33.21
N PRO A 120 36.83 25.92 -34.48
CA PRO A 120 35.66 25.12 -34.88
C PRO A 120 36.03 23.72 -35.40
N ARG A 121 35.20 22.70 -35.13
CA ARG A 121 35.18 21.45 -35.91
C ARG A 121 33.81 20.76 -35.85
N GLU A 122 32.99 21.12 -36.84
CA GLU A 122 32.40 20.20 -37.83
C GLU A 122 31.85 18.84 -37.35
N GLY A 123 30.53 18.67 -37.55
CA GLY A 123 29.95 17.41 -38.02
C GLY A 123 29.28 16.51 -36.97
N GLY A 124 27.94 16.55 -36.90
CA GLY A 124 27.17 15.52 -36.17
C GLY A 124 25.69 15.82 -35.94
N PHE A 125 24.94 16.20 -36.98
CA PHE A 125 23.48 16.29 -36.91
C PHE A 125 22.85 14.90 -36.74
N GLY A 126 21.90 14.73 -35.80
CA GLY A 126 21.02 13.57 -35.83
C GLY A 126 20.21 13.22 -34.58
N GLY A 127 19.18 14.02 -34.27
CA GLY A 127 17.87 13.43 -33.95
C GLY A 127 17.50 13.15 -32.48
N ARG A 128 17.16 14.20 -31.71
CA ARG A 128 16.16 14.06 -30.63
C ARG A 128 15.50 15.36 -30.14
N GLU A 129 15.36 16.37 -30.99
CA GLU A 129 14.90 17.70 -30.55
C GLU A 129 13.63 18.21 -31.26
N GLY A 130 12.89 17.32 -31.94
CA GLY A 130 11.66 17.68 -32.65
C GLY A 130 10.34 17.52 -31.87
N TYR A 131 10.34 17.03 -30.63
CA TYR A 131 9.10 16.61 -29.94
C TYR A 131 8.68 17.46 -28.72
N ARG A 132 9.41 18.54 -28.38
CA ARG A 132 9.12 19.34 -27.17
C ARG A 132 9.23 20.86 -27.30
N GLY A 133 9.18 21.40 -28.52
CA GLY A 133 9.27 22.85 -28.72
C GLY A 133 8.20 23.40 -29.66
N ALA A 134 7.00 23.67 -29.15
CA ALA A 134 6.07 24.65 -29.72
C ALA A 134 4.92 24.93 -28.73
N ARG A 135 5.19 25.68 -27.67
CA ARG A 135 4.19 26.58 -27.09
C ARG A 135 4.53 27.96 -27.62
N GLU A 136 3.51 28.64 -28.15
CA GLU A 136 3.45 30.05 -28.54
C GLU A 136 3.56 30.36 -30.05
N GLY A 137 2.44 30.79 -30.63
CA GLY A 137 2.42 31.71 -31.78
C GLY A 137 1.64 31.27 -33.03
N GLY A 138 0.46 31.85 -33.24
CA GLY A 138 -0.09 32.12 -34.59
C GLY A 138 -1.07 31.09 -35.18
N GLY A 139 -2.35 31.47 -35.30
CA GLY A 139 -3.41 30.63 -35.87
C GLY A 139 -3.44 30.57 -37.40
N PHE A 140 -4.28 29.66 -37.93
CA PHE A 140 -5.23 29.81 -39.04
C PHE A 140 -5.86 28.43 -39.39
N GLY A 141 -7.15 28.25 -39.08
CA GLY A 141 -8.10 27.54 -39.95
C GLY A 141 -8.25 26.01 -39.88
N ARG A 142 -9.15 25.51 -39.03
CA ARG A 142 -10.37 24.77 -39.43
C ARG A 142 -11.20 24.43 -38.19
N GLY A 143 -12.41 24.98 -38.14
CA GLY A 143 -13.36 24.76 -37.06
C GLY A 143 -13.76 23.30 -36.93
N ALA A 144 -13.96 22.89 -35.68
CA ALA A 144 -14.91 21.86 -35.30
C ALA A 144 -15.04 21.95 -33.78
N ASP A 145 -16.05 22.72 -33.37
CA ASP A 145 -16.60 22.83 -32.04
C ASP A 145 -16.66 21.45 -31.36
N LYS A 146 -15.71 21.16 -30.45
CA LYS A 146 -15.88 20.10 -29.47
C LYS A 146 -16.74 20.63 -28.32
N ALA A 147 -17.99 20.93 -28.66
CA ALA A 147 -19.06 21.04 -27.69
C ALA A 147 -19.25 19.68 -27.02
N GLY A 148 -19.26 19.66 -25.69
CA GLY A 148 -19.58 18.48 -24.90
C GLY A 148 -20.97 17.94 -25.25
N ALA A 149 -21.19 16.65 -24.99
CA ALA A 149 -22.44 15.97 -25.29
C ALA A 149 -23.65 16.71 -24.67
N PRO A 150 -24.75 16.93 -25.42
CA PRO A 150 -25.93 17.62 -24.93
C PRO A 150 -26.66 16.83 -23.82
N GLY A 151 -27.44 17.53 -22.99
CA GLY A 151 -28.06 17.01 -21.76
C GLY A 151 -29.04 15.83 -21.91
N ASP A 152 -29.44 15.48 -23.12
CA ASP A 152 -30.30 14.34 -23.44
C ASP A 152 -29.54 13.14 -24.04
N TYR A 153 -28.23 13.06 -23.81
CA TYR A 153 -27.39 11.96 -24.30
C TYR A 153 -27.67 10.65 -23.55
N GLN A 154 -28.51 9.78 -24.13
CA GLN A 154 -28.75 8.41 -23.68
C GLN A 154 -28.09 7.38 -24.61
N PRO A 155 -26.92 6.83 -24.26
CA PRO A 155 -26.28 5.80 -25.08
C PRO A 155 -27.02 4.45 -24.92
N ARG A 156 -27.70 4.00 -25.97
CA ARG A 156 -28.24 2.64 -26.06
C ARG A 156 -27.14 1.69 -26.52
N PHE A 157 -26.61 0.88 -25.61
CA PHE A 157 -25.77 -0.26 -25.95
C PHE A 157 -26.68 -1.46 -26.22
N GLY A 158 -27.04 -1.66 -27.48
CA GLY A 158 -27.91 -2.75 -27.92
C GLY A 158 -27.57 -3.17 -29.34
N GLY A 159 -26.33 -3.61 -29.56
CA GLY A 159 -25.90 -4.24 -30.80
C GLY A 159 -26.31 -5.71 -30.83
N ALA A 160 -26.93 -6.12 -31.93
CA ALA A 160 -27.42 -7.46 -32.21
C ALA A 160 -26.42 -8.58 -31.87
N GLY A 161 -26.87 -9.58 -31.10
CA GLY A 161 -26.05 -10.72 -30.69
C GLY A 161 -26.87 -11.93 -30.26
N ARG A 162 -27.21 -12.76 -31.26
CA ARG A 162 -27.52 -14.21 -31.21
C ARG A 162 -28.56 -14.71 -30.18
N GLY A 163 -29.78 -14.97 -30.68
CA GLY A 163 -30.75 -15.82 -29.98
C GLY A 163 -32.19 -15.68 -30.48
N ALA A 164 -32.44 -15.82 -31.78
CA ALA A 164 -33.80 -16.02 -32.29
C ALA A 164 -34.20 -17.49 -32.04
N ALA A 165 -35.22 -17.72 -31.22
CA ALA A 165 -35.80 -19.04 -31.03
C ALA A 165 -36.73 -19.39 -32.21
N PRO A 166 -36.76 -20.64 -32.70
CA PRO A 166 -37.64 -21.02 -33.78
C PRO A 166 -39.05 -21.36 -33.26
N GLN A 167 -40.03 -20.78 -33.97
CA GLN A 167 -41.46 -21.09 -34.08
C GLN A 167 -42.31 -21.14 -32.81
#